data_AF-A0A2E7FQ54-F1
#
_entry.id   AF-A0A2E7FQ54-F1
#
_cell.length_a   1.000
_cell.length_b   1.000
_cell.length_c   1.000
_cell.angle_alpha   90.00
_cell.angle_beta   90.00
_cell.angle_gamma   90.00
#
_symmetry.space_group_name_H-M   'P 1'
#
loop_
_entity.id
_entity.type
_entity.pdbx_description
1 polymer ?
#
loop_
_entity_poly.entity_id
_entity_poly.type
_entity_poly.pdbx_seq_one_letter_code
_entity_poly.pdbx_strand_id
1 'polypeptide(L)'
;MIRHETKKRLIRIILVAIFLVGVIFAVQLQMGLVNVGQEFGTYGPYNRVLNVVEEMEDLEVVNSRLRRKLELKFITTLENFAITVKDETGRKSVISFEKGTEAFDESDRKRLKEIILRRAALGFLSSADQS
;
A
#
# COMPACT_ATOMS: atom_id res chain seq x y z
N MET A 1 49.56 21.98 -7.35
CA MET A 1 49.21 20.55 -7.40
C MET A 1 48.22 20.14 -6.29
N ILE A 2 48.48 20.49 -5.03
CA ILE A 2 47.67 20.15 -3.83
C ILE A 2 46.17 20.53 -3.97
N ARG A 3 45.86 21.73 -4.48
CA ARG A 3 44.48 22.23 -4.64
C ARG A 3 43.60 21.37 -5.56
N HIS A 4 44.20 20.67 -6.53
CA HIS A 4 43.47 19.85 -7.50
C HIS A 4 43.10 18.49 -6.90
N GLU A 5 43.95 17.95 -6.03
CA GLU A 5 43.72 16.71 -5.29
C GLU A 5 42.65 16.89 -4.21
N THR A 6 42.65 18.02 -3.50
CA THR A 6 41.62 18.34 -2.51
C THR A 6 40.24 18.45 -3.16
N LYS A 7 40.14 19.11 -4.33
CA LYS A 7 38.89 19.18 -5.10
C LYS A 7 38.42 17.79 -5.57
N LYS A 8 39.32 16.94 -6.07
CA LYS A 8 38.99 15.56 -6.47
C LYS A 8 38.51 14.71 -5.29
N ARG A 9 39.10 14.85 -4.09
CA ARG A 9 38.62 14.20 -2.86
C ARG A 9 37.22 14.69 -2.47
N LEU A 10 36.98 16.00 -2.51
CA LEU A 10 35.68 16.58 -2.18
C LEU A 10 34.57 16.04 -3.10
N ILE A 11 34.83 16.00 -4.41
CA ILE A 11 33.88 15.46 -5.40
C ILE A 11 33.56 13.98 -5.10
N ARG A 12 34.55 13.16 -4.78
CA ARG A 12 34.33 11.75 -4.42
C ARG A 12 33.46 11.61 -3.16
N ILE A 13 33.70 12.43 -2.15
CA ILE A 13 32.89 12.42 -0.91
C ILE A 13 31.45 12.80 -1.21
N ILE A 14 31.22 13.84 -2.03
CA ILE A 14 29.88 14.27 -2.44
C ILE A 14 29.17 13.15 -3.22
N LEU A 15 29.85 12.49 -4.16
CA LEU A 15 29.27 11.38 -4.91
C LEU A 15 28.88 10.20 -4.00
N VAL A 16 29.74 9.85 -3.04
CA VAL A 16 29.43 8.80 -2.05
C VAL A 16 28.24 9.21 -1.17
N ALA A 17 28.16 10.47 -0.76
CA ALA A 17 27.03 10.97 0.02
C ALA A 17 25.70 10.91 -0.76
N ILE A 18 25.70 11.34 -2.02
CA ILE A 18 24.53 11.23 -2.90
C ILE A 18 24.11 9.77 -3.07
N PHE A 19 25.07 8.87 -3.29
CA PHE A 19 24.81 7.44 -3.40
C PHE A 19 24.18 6.87 -2.11
N LEU A 20 24.73 7.21 -0.94
CA LEU A 20 24.19 6.76 0.35
C LEU A 20 22.78 7.29 0.60
N VAL A 21 22.50 8.56 0.28
CA VAL A 21 21.14 9.11 0.36
C VAL A 21 20.18 8.34 -0.55
N GLY A 22 20.61 8.01 -1.78
CA GLY A 22 19.81 7.19 -2.70
C GLY A 22 19.51 5.79 -2.15
N VAL A 23 20.49 5.13 -1.53
CA VAL A 23 20.30 3.81 -0.89
C VAL A 23 19.32 3.91 0.29
N ILE A 24 19.48 4.92 1.15
CA ILE A 24 18.56 5.15 2.28
C ILE A 24 17.14 5.37 1.77
N PHE A 25 16.97 6.17 0.71
CA PHE A 25 15.67 6.42 0.10
C PHE A 25 15.04 5.15 -0.49
N ALA A 26 15.82 4.31 -1.17
CA ALA A 26 15.35 3.03 -1.70
C ALA A 26 14.93 2.05 -0.58
N VAL A 27 15.68 2.01 0.53
CA VAL A 27 15.31 1.21 1.72
C VAL A 27 14.03 1.73 2.35
N GLN A 28 13.87 3.05 2.48
CA GLN A 28 12.64 3.65 2.99
C GLN A 28 11.42 3.36 2.09
N LEU A 29 11.59 3.36 0.77
CA LEU A 29 10.55 2.93 -0.17
C LEU A 29 10.19 1.45 0.00
N GLN A 30 11.17 0.56 0.12
CA GLN A 30 10.92 -0.88 0.36
C GLN A 30 10.21 -1.15 1.69
N MET A 31 10.59 -0.42 2.74
CA MET A 31 9.94 -0.50 4.06
C MET A 31 8.57 0.22 4.08
N GLY A 32 8.24 0.96 3.03
CA GLY A 32 7.01 1.74 2.88
C GLY A 32 6.89 2.92 3.86
N LEU A 33 8.02 3.54 4.21
CA LEU A 33 8.10 4.75 5.04
C LEU A 33 7.90 6.05 4.23
N VAL A 34 7.92 5.97 2.89
CA VAL A 34 7.73 7.11 1.98
C VAL A 34 6.53 6.82 1.06
N ASN A 35 5.59 7.78 0.96
CA ASN A 35 4.28 7.61 0.30
C ASN A 35 4.29 7.86 -1.23
N VAL A 36 5.45 8.06 -1.86
CA VAL A 36 5.53 8.41 -3.30
C VAL A 36 5.56 7.12 -4.14
N GLY A 37 4.58 6.93 -5.04
CA GLY A 37 4.52 5.77 -5.95
C GLY A 37 3.97 4.47 -5.34
N GLN A 38 3.15 4.61 -4.31
CA GLN A 38 2.76 3.56 -3.38
C GLN A 38 1.84 2.45 -3.94
N GLU A 39 1.49 2.48 -5.22
CA GLU A 39 0.74 1.41 -5.93
C GLU A 39 1.62 0.21 -6.30
N PHE A 40 2.96 0.35 -6.27
CA PHE A 40 3.93 -0.67 -6.70
C PHE A 40 4.89 -1.13 -5.59
N GLY A 41 4.77 -0.60 -4.36
CA GLY A 41 5.57 -1.00 -3.20
C GLY A 41 4.94 -2.13 -2.39
N THR A 42 5.50 -2.45 -1.21
CA THR A 42 4.99 -3.48 -0.28
C THR A 42 3.51 -3.29 0.10
N TYR A 43 3.04 -2.04 0.11
CA TYR A 43 1.63 -1.67 0.36
C TYR A 43 0.83 -1.39 -0.92
N GLY A 44 1.39 -1.68 -2.09
CA GLY A 44 0.76 -1.51 -3.42
C GLY A 44 -0.68 -1.95 -3.47
N PRO A 45 -0.96 -3.24 -3.20
CA PRO A 45 -2.32 -3.77 -3.17
C PRO A 45 -3.28 -2.99 -2.28
N TYR A 46 -2.84 -2.64 -1.07
CA TYR A 46 -3.67 -1.91 -0.10
C TYR A 46 -3.99 -0.50 -0.58
N ASN A 47 -3.00 0.24 -1.06
CA ASN A 47 -3.19 1.62 -1.52
C ASN A 47 -4.03 1.67 -2.79
N ARG A 48 -3.89 0.70 -3.70
CA ARG A 48 -4.78 0.59 -4.88
C ARG A 48 -6.23 0.42 -4.46
N VAL A 49 -6.49 -0.44 -3.46
CA VAL A 49 -7.85 -0.62 -2.95
C VAL A 49 -8.38 0.65 -2.30
N LEU A 50 -7.60 1.33 -1.45
CA LEU A 50 -8.04 2.61 -0.85
C LEU A 50 -8.38 3.65 -1.91
N ASN A 51 -7.47 3.90 -2.85
CA ASN A 51 -7.66 4.88 -3.92
C ASN A 51 -8.93 4.58 -4.72
N VAL A 52 -9.17 3.29 -5.00
CA VAL A 52 -10.37 2.87 -5.74
C VAL A 52 -11.65 3.11 -4.94
N VAL A 53 -11.64 2.92 -3.62
CA VAL A 53 -12.81 3.22 -2.77
C VAL A 53 -13.00 4.72 -2.59
N GLU A 54 -11.93 5.51 -2.44
CA GLU A 54 -12.03 6.97 -2.39
C GLU A 54 -12.60 7.58 -3.67
N GLU A 55 -12.40 6.92 -4.81
CA GLU A 55 -13.02 7.28 -6.09
C GLU A 55 -14.48 6.81 -6.24
N MET A 56 -15.01 6.03 -5.30
CA MET A 56 -16.42 5.62 -5.28
C MET A 56 -17.23 6.63 -4.45
N GLU A 57 -18.35 7.08 -4.99
CA GLU A 57 -19.29 7.92 -4.22
C GLU A 57 -20.11 7.08 -3.23
N ASP A 58 -20.35 5.80 -3.56
CA ASP A 58 -21.27 4.93 -2.81
C ASP A 58 -20.69 4.36 -1.50
N LEU A 59 -19.37 4.43 -1.30
CA LEU A 59 -18.67 3.75 -0.20
C LEU A 59 -17.61 4.64 0.43
N GLU A 60 -17.60 4.69 1.77
CA GLU A 60 -16.60 5.39 2.57
C GLU A 60 -15.73 4.40 3.35
N VAL A 61 -14.40 4.54 3.31
CA VAL A 61 -13.50 3.76 4.18
C VAL A 61 -13.51 4.35 5.59
N VAL A 62 -14.05 3.60 6.56
CA VAL A 62 -14.12 4.05 7.97
C VAL A 62 -13.04 3.47 8.86
N ASN A 63 -12.40 2.37 8.45
CA ASN A 63 -11.30 1.76 9.18
C ASN A 63 -10.49 0.85 8.24
N SER A 64 -9.22 0.61 8.56
CA SER A 64 -8.39 -0.36 7.87
C SER A 64 -7.46 -1.10 8.83
N ARG A 65 -7.11 -2.34 8.47
CA ARG A 65 -6.18 -3.20 9.21
C ARG A 65 -5.21 -3.84 8.23
N LEU A 66 -3.94 -3.88 8.63
CA LEU A 66 -2.84 -4.39 7.81
C LEU A 66 -2.07 -5.45 8.60
N ARG A 67 -1.84 -6.62 8.03
CA ARG A 67 -0.96 -7.65 8.60
C ARG A 67 0.27 -7.85 7.73
N ARG A 68 1.43 -7.80 8.36
CA ARG A 68 2.73 -7.91 7.71
C ARG A 68 3.47 -9.13 8.23
N LYS A 69 4.23 -9.77 7.35
CA LYS A 69 5.25 -10.74 7.74
C LYS A 69 6.62 -10.14 7.52
N LEU A 70 7.48 -10.29 8.51
CA LEU A 70 8.90 -9.99 8.38
C LEU A 70 9.58 -11.26 7.87
N GLU A 71 10.12 -11.21 6.65
CA GLU A 71 10.90 -12.29 6.08
C GLU A 71 12.39 -12.07 6.38
N LEU A 72 13.17 -13.16 6.43
CA LEU A 72 14.60 -13.13 6.75
C LEU A 72 15.33 -12.16 5.80
N LYS A 73 16.09 -11.21 6.38
CA LYS A 73 16.82 -10.09 5.73
C LYS A 73 16.00 -8.82 5.41
N PHE A 74 15.28 -8.29 6.40
CA PHE A 74 14.66 -6.94 6.38
C PHE A 74 13.59 -6.67 5.32
N ILE A 75 13.19 -7.68 4.53
CA ILE A 75 12.11 -7.56 3.57
C ILE A 75 10.79 -7.82 4.30
N THR A 76 9.94 -6.80 4.37
CA THR A 76 8.57 -6.95 4.85
C THR A 76 7.67 -7.28 3.67
N THR A 77 6.76 -8.23 3.83
CA THR A 77 5.71 -8.50 2.84
C THR A 77 4.34 -8.31 3.49
N LEU A 78 3.40 -7.74 2.74
CA LEU A 78 2.01 -7.63 3.16
C LEU A 78 1.37 -9.02 3.04
N GLU A 79 0.93 -9.62 4.14
CA GLU A 79 0.30 -10.95 4.14
C GLU A 79 -1.20 -10.85 3.87
N ASN A 80 -1.86 -9.89 4.51
CA ASN A 80 -3.25 -9.58 4.24
C ASN A 80 -3.57 -8.16 4.71
N PHE A 81 -4.69 -7.65 4.25
CA PHE A 81 -5.27 -6.41 4.74
C PHE A 81 -6.79 -6.50 4.71
N ALA A 82 -7.44 -5.69 5.54
CA ALA A 82 -8.88 -5.56 5.54
C ALA A 82 -9.26 -4.09 5.62
N ILE A 83 -10.27 -3.70 4.86
CA ILE A 83 -10.88 -2.38 4.93
C ILE A 83 -12.31 -2.54 5.43
N THR A 84 -12.74 -1.63 6.29
CA THR A 84 -14.14 -1.50 6.68
C THR A 84 -14.72 -0.38 5.86
N VAL A 85 -15.69 -0.71 5.01
CA VAL A 85 -16.43 0.26 4.21
C VAL A 85 -17.79 0.51 4.82
N LYS A 86 -18.31 1.71 4.63
CA LYS A 86 -19.63 2.15 5.06
C LYS A 86 -20.38 2.65 3.84
N ASP A 87 -21.64 2.25 3.68
CA ASP A 87 -22.51 2.80 2.63
C ASP A 87 -23.23 4.07 3.09
N GLU A 88 -23.91 4.74 2.16
CA GLU A 88 -24.70 5.95 2.44
C GLU A 88 -25.77 5.75 3.53
N THR A 89 -26.28 4.51 3.66
CA THR A 89 -27.30 4.15 4.66
C THR A 89 -26.71 3.90 6.05
N GLY A 90 -25.38 3.93 6.18
CA GLY A 90 -24.67 3.73 7.42
C GLY A 90 -24.32 2.29 7.75
N ARG A 91 -24.64 1.32 6.88
CA ARG A 91 -24.27 -0.08 7.05
C ARG A 91 -22.77 -0.23 6.85
N LYS A 92 -22.16 -1.12 7.63
CA LYS A 92 -20.73 -1.40 7.58
C LYS A 92 -20.48 -2.81 7.08
N SER A 93 -19.42 -2.96 6.30
CA SER A 93 -18.94 -4.25 5.79
C SER A 93 -17.42 -4.29 5.85
N VAL A 94 -16.87 -5.45 6.22
CA VAL A 94 -15.43 -5.67 6.27
C VAL A 94 -15.03 -6.49 5.05
N ILE A 95 -14.14 -5.92 4.25
CA ILE A 95 -13.60 -6.55 3.04
C ILE A 95 -12.13 -6.90 3.33
N SER A 96 -11.83 -8.20 3.35
CA SER A 96 -10.46 -8.70 3.51
C SER A 96 -9.84 -9.07 2.16
N PHE A 97 -8.53 -8.90 2.05
CA PHE A 97 -7.71 -9.26 0.91
C PHE A 97 -6.51 -10.07 1.41
N GLU A 98 -6.36 -11.30 0.93
CA GLU A 98 -5.33 -12.24 1.36
C GLU A 98 -4.30 -12.46 0.26
N LYS A 99 -3.02 -12.43 0.63
CA LYS A 99 -1.91 -12.70 -0.30
C LYS A 99 -2.09 -14.07 -0.95
N GLY A 100 -1.92 -14.14 -2.26
CA GLY A 100 -2.14 -15.35 -3.06
C GLY A 100 -3.56 -15.51 -3.61
N THR A 101 -4.44 -14.53 -3.40
CA THR A 101 -5.76 -14.46 -4.06
C THR A 101 -5.71 -13.51 -5.25
N GLU A 102 -6.50 -13.78 -6.30
CA GLU A 102 -6.58 -12.90 -7.48
C GLU A 102 -6.91 -11.44 -7.09
N ALA A 103 -7.80 -11.26 -6.11
CA ALA A 103 -8.19 -9.94 -5.64
C ALA A 103 -7.06 -9.14 -4.98
N PHE A 104 -6.04 -9.81 -4.44
CA PHE A 104 -4.90 -9.16 -3.80
C PHE A 104 -3.91 -8.61 -4.83
N ASP A 105 -3.68 -9.35 -5.92
CA ASP A 105 -2.74 -8.96 -6.97
C ASP A 105 -3.41 -8.13 -8.09
N GLU A 106 -4.74 -7.99 -8.05
CA GLU A 106 -5.49 -7.21 -9.04
C GLU A 106 -5.00 -5.75 -9.13
N SER A 107 -4.87 -5.30 -10.37
CA SER A 107 -4.37 -3.98 -10.75
C SER A 107 -5.31 -3.26 -11.71
N ASP A 108 -6.20 -3.99 -12.40
CA ASP A 108 -7.25 -3.40 -13.20
C ASP A 108 -8.28 -2.72 -12.30
N ARG A 109 -8.41 -1.41 -12.46
CA ARG A 109 -9.28 -0.59 -11.62
C ARG A 109 -10.75 -0.98 -11.72
N LYS A 110 -11.26 -1.31 -12.91
CA LYS A 110 -12.68 -1.66 -13.09
C LYS A 110 -12.98 -2.98 -12.39
N ARG A 111 -12.11 -3.97 -12.59
CA ARG A 111 -12.24 -5.28 -11.94
C ARG A 111 -12.11 -5.17 -10.43
N LEU A 112 -11.22 -4.33 -9.93
CA LEU A 112 -11.08 -4.08 -8.49
C LEU A 112 -12.35 -3.42 -7.91
N LYS A 113 -12.95 -2.46 -8.62
CA LYS A 113 -14.25 -1.86 -8.24
C LYS A 113 -15.35 -2.91 -8.10
N GLU A 114 -15.48 -3.79 -9.10
CA GLU A 114 -16.48 -4.88 -9.08
C GLU A 114 -16.27 -5.85 -7.91
N ILE A 115 -15.02 -6.24 -7.64
CA ILE A 115 -14.67 -7.11 -6.51
C ILE A 115 -15.07 -6.47 -5.18
N ILE A 116 -14.74 -5.18 -4.99
CA ILE A 116 -15.06 -4.43 -3.77
C ILE A 116 -16.58 -4.36 -3.58
N LEU A 117 -17.32 -3.91 -4.60
CA LEU A 117 -18.78 -3.78 -4.52
C LEU A 117 -19.45 -5.12 -4.21
N ARG A 118 -19.03 -6.21 -4.87
CA ARG A 118 -19.56 -7.54 -4.63
C ARG A 118 -19.32 -8.00 -3.20
N ARG A 119 -18.11 -7.82 -2.66
CA ARG A 119 -17.77 -8.20 -1.29
C ARG A 119 -18.48 -7.32 -0.25
N ALA A 120 -18.59 -6.02 -0.53
CA ALA A 120 -19.34 -5.08 0.29
C ALA A 120 -20.80 -5.50 0.41
N ALA A 121 -21.47 -5.75 -0.72
CA ALA A 121 -22.87 -6.17 -0.79
C ALA A 121 -23.13 -7.47 0.00
N LEU A 122 -22.27 -8.48 -0.16
CA LEU A 122 -22.37 -9.72 0.62
C LEU A 122 -22.23 -9.48 2.13
N GLY A 123 -21.29 -8.62 2.53
CA GLY A 123 -21.13 -8.28 3.94
C GLY A 123 -22.30 -7.47 4.50
N PHE A 124 -22.88 -6.54 3.72
CA PHE A 124 -24.06 -5.79 4.14
C PHE A 124 -25.28 -6.68 4.36
N LEU A 125 -25.48 -7.70 3.51
CA LEU A 125 -26.54 -8.69 3.69
C LEU A 125 -26.33 -9.52 4.96
N SER A 126 -25.10 -10.00 5.20
CA SER A 126 -24.76 -10.75 6.41
C SER A 126 -24.93 -9.93 7.70
N SER A 127 -24.73 -8.62 7.64
CA SER A 127 -24.92 -7.71 8.79
C SER A 127 -26.40 -7.43 9.07
N ALA A 128 -27.26 -7.46 8.03
CA ALA A 128 -28.70 -7.20 8.16
C ALA A 128 -29.45 -8.40 8.77
N ASP A 129 -28.97 -9.63 8.55
CA ASP A 129 -29.56 -10.84 9.15
C ASP A 129 -29.23 -11.00 10.65
N GLN A 130 -28.36 -10.16 11.22
CA GLN A 130 -27.95 -10.21 12.64
C GLN A 130 -28.55 -9.08 13.50
N SER A 131 -29.45 -8.27 12.93
CA SER A 131 -30.16 -7.17 13.58
C SER A 131 -31.66 -7.41 13.60
#